data_AF-A0A9E4FGH5-F1
#
_entry.id   AF-A0A9E4FGH5-F1
#
_cell.length_a   1.000
_cell.length_b   1.000
_cell.length_c   1.000
_cell.angle_alpha   90.00
_cell.angle_beta   90.00
_cell.angle_gamma   90.00
#
_symmetry.space_group_name_H-M   'P 1'
#
loop_
_entity.id
_entity.type
_entity.pdbx_description
1 polymer ?
#
loop_
_entity_poly.entity_id
_entity_poly.type
_entity_poly.pdbx_seq_one_letter_code
_entity_poly.pdbx_strand_id
1 'polypeptide(L)'
;MTVILVGASGEVVRGTRLLALDRHGQSMEIGENNIVIDEPIPGRPVIESGDYRQSEWAGATFSPDGKTLFVNIQTPGITFAIAGPWETVASGQHSS
;
A
#
# COMPACT_ATOMS: atom_id res chain seq x y z
N MET A 1 3.31 7.41 -6.75
CA MET A 1 4.59 7.06 -6.12
C MET A 1 4.53 5.60 -5.75
N THR A 2 5.23 4.74 -6.46
CA THR A 2 5.12 3.29 -6.29
C THR A 2 6.26 2.81 -5.39
N VAL A 3 5.95 2.47 -4.14
CA VAL A 3 6.91 1.83 -3.21
C VAL A 3 6.69 0.32 -3.30
N ILE A 4 7.50 -0.36 -4.11
CA ILE A 4 7.45 -1.79 -4.43
C ILE A 4 8.88 -2.35 -4.55
N LEU A 5 9.02 -3.69 -4.38
CA LEU A 5 10.18 -4.62 -4.58
C LEU A 5 10.84 -5.07 -3.25
N VAL A 6 11.26 -6.32 -2.99
CA VAL A 6 11.57 -7.58 -3.77
C VAL A 6 11.11 -8.80 -2.90
N GLY A 7 10.85 -10.06 -3.32
CA GLY A 7 10.87 -10.78 -4.62
C GLY A 7 11.68 -12.11 -4.52
N ALA A 8 11.29 -13.26 -5.10
CA ALA A 8 10.54 -13.48 -6.34
C ALA A 8 9.96 -14.91 -6.55
N SER A 9 8.74 -14.99 -7.10
CA SER A 9 8.31 -16.08 -7.99
C SER A 9 8.13 -15.55 -9.41
N GLY A 10 8.29 -16.39 -10.44
CA GLY A 10 8.32 -15.97 -11.85
C GLY A 10 6.99 -15.47 -12.44
N GLU A 11 5.95 -15.31 -11.60
CA GLU A 11 4.61 -14.91 -12.02
C GLU A 11 4.35 -13.42 -11.70
N VAL A 12 4.11 -12.64 -12.76
CA VAL A 12 3.73 -11.22 -12.67
C VAL A 12 2.24 -11.11 -12.31
N VAL A 13 1.92 -11.49 -11.07
CA VAL A 13 0.62 -11.20 -10.45
C VAL A 13 0.64 -9.74 -9.99
N ARG A 14 -0.32 -8.94 -10.48
CA ARG A 14 -0.56 -7.58 -9.97
C ARG A 14 -1.19 -7.63 -8.59
N GLY A 15 -0.77 -6.72 -7.72
CA GLY A 15 -1.30 -6.57 -6.37
C GLY A 15 -2.71 -5.99 -6.30
N THR A 16 -3.33 -6.11 -5.12
CA THR A 16 -4.46 -5.25 -4.74
C THR A 16 -4.02 -3.80 -4.72
N ARG A 17 -4.93 -2.89 -5.09
CA ARG A 17 -4.60 -1.47 -5.27
C ARG A 17 -5.29 -0.59 -4.24
N LEU A 18 -4.54 0.35 -3.70
CA LEU A 18 -5.06 1.42 -2.87
C LEU A 18 -5.45 2.58 -3.77
N LEU A 19 -6.76 2.88 -3.82
CA LEU A 19 -7.31 3.99 -4.60
C LEU A 19 -7.62 5.16 -3.68
N ALA A 20 -7.33 6.38 -4.16
CA ALA A 20 -7.83 7.62 -3.60
C ALA A 20 -8.93 8.19 -4.51
N LEU A 21 -9.88 8.91 -3.91
CA LEU A 21 -10.81 9.79 -4.61
C LEU A 21 -10.41 11.23 -4.31
N ASP A 22 -10.34 12.08 -5.33
CA ASP A 22 -10.20 13.52 -5.14
C ASP A 22 -11.55 14.17 -4.81
N ARG A 23 -11.54 15.48 -4.53
CA ARG A 23 -12.75 16.28 -4.26
C ARG A 23 -13.75 16.38 -5.42
N HIS A 24 -13.35 15.99 -6.63
CA HIS A 24 -14.18 15.98 -7.84
C HIS A 24 -14.74 14.59 -8.14
N GLY A 25 -14.41 13.58 -7.32
CA GLY A 25 -14.80 12.19 -7.50
C GLY A 25 -13.92 11.39 -8.46
N GLN A 26 -12.77 11.94 -8.89
CA GLN A 26 -11.83 11.23 -9.76
C GLN A 26 -11.03 10.21 -8.95
N SER A 27 -11.03 8.95 -9.42
CA SER A 27 -10.25 7.87 -8.81
C SER A 27 -8.82 7.84 -9.33
N MET A 28 -7.84 7.75 -8.43
CA MET A 28 -6.44 7.52 -8.78
C MET A 28 -5.82 6.39 -7.95
N GLU A 29 -4.87 5.69 -8.56
CA GLU A 29 -4.06 4.66 -7.90
C GLU A 29 -2.94 5.33 -7.09
N ILE A 30 -2.96 5.17 -5.77
CA ILE A 30 -1.94 5.72 -4.86
C ILE A 30 -0.97 4.67 -4.31
N GLY A 31 -1.25 3.38 -4.54
CA GLY A 31 -0.34 2.27 -4.23
C GLY A 31 -0.83 0.93 -4.79
N GLU A 32 0.10 0.00 -5.02
CA GLU A 32 -0.18 -1.40 -5.36
C GLU A 32 0.58 -2.29 -4.35
N ASN A 33 -0.10 -3.32 -3.84
CA ASN A 33 0.43 -4.24 -2.83
C ASN A 33 1.37 -5.27 -3.49
N ASN A 34 2.67 -5.13 -3.27
CA ASN A 34 3.67 -6.09 -3.77
C ASN A 34 4.38 -6.85 -2.64
N ILE A 35 3.65 -7.26 -1.61
CA ILE A 35 4.22 -8.02 -0.49
C ILE A 35 4.37 -9.49 -0.89
N VAL A 36 5.62 -9.93 -1.03
CA VAL A 36 6.01 -11.34 -1.10
C VAL A 36 7.06 -11.54 -0.01
N ILE A 37 6.91 -12.59 0.78
CA ILE A 37 7.81 -12.96 1.87
C ILE A 37 8.34 -14.35 1.54
N ASP A 38 9.57 -14.43 1.01
CA ASP A 38 10.15 -15.71 0.63
C ASP A 38 10.65 -16.49 1.87
N GLU A 39 11.24 -15.79 2.84
CA GLU A 39 11.81 -16.37 4.07
C GLU A 39 11.18 -15.74 5.35
N PRO A 40 11.04 -16.51 6.45
CA PRO A 40 10.44 -16.01 7.69
C PRO A 40 11.15 -14.77 8.24
N ILE A 41 10.39 -13.74 8.58
CA ILE A 41 10.95 -12.46 9.05
C ILE A 41 11.65 -12.66 10.42
N PRO A 42 12.96 -12.34 10.55
CA PRO A 42 13.68 -12.47 11.81
C PRO A 42 13.01 -11.71 12.96
N GLY A 43 12.77 -12.40 14.08
CA GLY A 43 12.08 -11.84 15.25
C GLY A 43 10.57 -11.66 15.10
N ARG A 44 9.95 -12.13 14.00
CA ARG A 44 8.50 -12.09 13.74
C ARG A 44 7.97 -13.49 13.36
N PRO A 45 8.13 -14.53 14.20
CA PRO A 45 7.82 -15.92 13.84
C PRO A 45 6.33 -16.24 13.59
N VAL A 46 5.43 -15.26 13.79
CA VAL A 46 3.99 -15.36 13.49
C VAL A 46 3.64 -14.90 12.06
N ILE A 47 4.60 -14.33 11.32
CA ILE A 47 4.44 -13.97 9.91
C ILE A 47 5.09 -15.08 9.09
N GLU A 48 4.26 -15.85 8.40
CA GLU A 48 4.70 -16.94 7.52
C GLU A 48 5.32 -16.39 6.21
N SER A 49 6.11 -17.22 5.54
CA SER A 49 6.46 -16.98 4.14
C SER A 49 5.22 -17.14 3.25
N GLY A 50 5.05 -16.29 2.25
CA GLY A 50 3.92 -16.34 1.35
C GLY A 50 3.81 -15.15 0.38
N ASP A 51 2.93 -15.30 -0.59
CA ASP A 51 2.50 -14.22 -1.48
C ASP A 51 1.27 -13.53 -0.88
N TYR A 52 1.44 -12.29 -0.45
CA TYR A 52 0.39 -11.46 0.14
C TYR A 52 -0.07 -10.36 -0.80
N ARG A 53 0.28 -10.40 -2.10
CA ARG A 53 -0.11 -9.40 -3.11
C ARG A 53 -1.63 -9.27 -3.26
N GLN A 54 -2.38 -10.34 -3.03
CA GLN A 54 -3.85 -10.36 -3.08
C GLN A 54 -4.52 -9.96 -1.75
N SER A 55 -3.77 -9.70 -0.69
CA SER A 55 -4.32 -9.36 0.62
C SER A 55 -4.90 -7.94 0.64
N GLU A 56 -5.92 -7.73 1.47
CA GLU A 56 -6.74 -6.51 1.49
C GLU A 56 -5.99 -5.30 2.09
N TRP A 57 -6.09 -4.14 1.42
CA TRP A 57 -5.77 -2.84 2.00
C TRP A 57 -6.85 -2.41 2.99
N ALA A 58 -6.48 -2.18 4.25
CA ALA A 58 -7.40 -1.89 5.35
C ALA A 58 -6.96 -0.68 6.19
N GLY A 59 -7.88 -0.10 6.98
CA GLY A 59 -7.53 0.81 8.08
C GLY A 59 -6.93 2.17 7.69
N ALA A 60 -7.12 2.64 6.45
CA ALA A 60 -6.57 3.92 5.98
C ALA A 60 -6.98 5.10 6.89
N THR A 61 -6.00 5.86 7.40
CA THR A 61 -6.19 7.03 8.27
C THR A 61 -5.01 7.98 8.16
N PHE A 62 -5.27 9.28 8.03
CA PHE A 62 -4.21 10.30 8.02
C PHE A 62 -3.77 10.70 9.43
N SER A 63 -2.50 11.11 9.57
CA SER A 63 -2.00 11.82 10.75
C SER A 63 -2.79 13.13 10.96
N PRO A 64 -2.85 13.67 12.20
CA PRO A 64 -3.57 14.92 12.48
C PRO A 64 -3.07 16.14 11.68
N ASP A 65 -1.84 16.11 11.18
CA ASP A 65 -1.24 17.15 10.33
C ASP A 65 -1.38 16.86 8.83
N GLY A 66 -2.07 15.78 8.44
CA GLY A 66 -2.32 15.38 7.05
C GLY A 66 -1.11 14.86 6.26
N LYS A 67 0.10 14.82 6.85
CA LYS A 67 1.34 14.50 6.11
C LYS A 67 1.61 13.01 5.93
N THR A 68 1.07 12.17 6.80
CA THR A 68 1.29 10.72 6.79
C THR A 68 -0.03 9.99 6.62
N LEU A 69 -0.12 9.11 5.62
CA LEU A 69 -1.17 8.12 5.53
C LEU A 69 -0.71 6.84 6.24
N PHE A 70 -1.42 6.46 7.30
CA PHE A 70 -1.33 5.13 7.89
C PHE A 70 -2.33 4.22 7.19
N VAL A 71 -1.89 3.03 6.79
CA VAL A 71 -2.74 2.03 6.12
C VAL A 71 -2.16 0.63 6.37
N ASN A 72 -3.00 -0.39 6.35
CA ASN A 72 -2.62 -1.77 6.64
C ASN A 72 -2.79 -2.67 5.41
N ILE A 73 -2.04 -3.77 5.38
CA ILE A 73 -2.44 -5.01 4.70
C ILE A 73 -2.93 -5.99 5.76
N GLN A 74 -4.21 -6.38 5.68
CA GLN A 74 -4.95 -7.06 6.75
C GLN A 74 -4.29 -8.37 7.20
N THR A 75 -3.87 -9.21 6.24
CA THR A 75 -3.06 -10.42 6.46
C THR A 75 -1.77 -10.26 5.66
N PRO A 76 -0.57 -10.34 6.27
CA PRO A 76 -0.29 -10.89 7.59
C PRO A 76 -0.27 -9.83 8.73
N GLY A 77 -0.93 -8.69 8.55
CA GLY A 77 -0.99 -7.63 9.57
C GLY A 77 0.19 -6.67 9.50
N ILE A 78 0.42 -6.06 8.33
CA ILE A 78 1.52 -5.12 8.09
C ILE A 78 0.96 -3.70 8.07
N THR A 79 1.55 -2.80 8.87
CA THR A 79 1.20 -1.37 8.91
C THR A 79 2.24 -0.55 8.15
N PHE A 80 1.78 0.31 7.25
CA PHE A 80 2.57 1.29 6.53
C PHE A 80 2.36 2.69 7.11
N ALA A 81 3.41 3.50 7.07
CA ALA A 81 3.36 4.94 7.29
C ALA A 81 3.91 5.62 6.03
N ILE A 82 3.03 6.15 5.20
CA ILE A 82 3.37 6.68 3.88
C ILE A 82 3.38 8.21 3.96
N ALA A 83 4.53 8.84 3.71
CA ALA A 83 4.63 10.28 3.52
C ALA A 83 4.39 10.63 2.04
N GLY A 84 3.76 11.76 1.75
CA GLY A 84 3.48 12.18 0.38
C GLY A 84 2.93 13.61 0.28
N PRO A 85 2.90 14.19 -0.95
CA PRO A 85 2.30 15.48 -1.21
C PRO A 85 0.76 15.36 -1.32
N TRP A 86 0.10 14.91 -0.25
CA TRP A 86 -1.32 14.52 -0.29
C TRP A 86 -2.29 15.64 -0.72
N GLU A 87 -1.88 16.90 -0.60
CA GLU A 87 -2.60 18.07 -1.13
C GLU A 87 -2.78 18.04 -2.65
N THR A 88 -1.82 17.49 -3.41
CA THR A 88 -1.92 17.37 -4.88
C THR A 88 -2.93 16.29 -5.29
N VAL A 89 -2.97 15.18 -4.53
CA VAL A 89 -3.96 14.10 -4.64
C VAL A 89 -5.37 14.67 -4.39
N ALA A 90 -5.57 15.37 -3.27
CA ALA A 90 -6.88 15.90 -2.88
C ALA A 90 -7.41 17.01 -3.80
N SER A 91 -6.52 17.77 -4.47
CA SER A 91 -6.88 18.95 -5.27
C SER A 91 -7.21 18.65 -6.74
N GLY A 92 -7.06 17.40 -7.20
CA GLY A 92 -7.24 17.03 -8.60
C GLY A 92 -6.05 17.41 -9.49
N GLN A 93 -4.90 17.76 -8.90
CA GLN A 93 -3.69 18.14 -9.62
C GLN A 93 -2.80 16.91 -9.90
N HIS A 94 -3.36 15.92 -10.57
CA HIS A 94 -2.65 14.72 -11.03
C HIS A 94 -2.58 14.73 -12.56
N SER A 95 -1.37 14.57 -13.11
CA SER A 95 -1.19 14.44 -14.57
C SER A 95 -1.83 13.15 -15.06
N SER A 96 -2.55 13.25 -16.18
CA SER A 96 -3.22 12.15 -16.89
C SER A 96 -2.24 11.10 -17.39
#